data_AF-B5TNC4-F1
#
_entry.id   AF-B5TNC4-F1
#
_cell.length_a   1.000
_cell.length_b   1.000
_cell.length_c   1.000
_cell.angle_alpha   90.00
_cell.angle_beta   90.00
_cell.angle_gamma   90.00
#
_symmetry.space_group_name_H-M   'P 1'
#
loop_
_entity.id
_entity.type
_entity.pdbx_description
1 polymer ?
#
loop_
_entity_poly.entity_id
_entity_poly.type
_entity_poly.pdbx_seq_one_letter_code
_entity_poly.pdbx_strand_id
1 'polypeptide(L)'
;SIGGILVFDVTNRQSFEDVQKWYNEIQGYACDKIEMVIVGNKIDLEERREVKTEEAKKFAQKFGFDYFETSAKTGENVDAVFESMANKVLAKIGSGEIDPTQEIYGI
;
A
#
# COMPACT_ATOMS: atom_id res chain seq x y z
N SER A 1 2.22 2.01 -14.07
CA SER A 1 1.50 1.01 -13.28
C SER A 1 0.17 1.56 -12.82
N ILE A 2 -0.87 0.71 -12.77
CA ILE A 2 -2.25 1.06 -12.36
C ILE A 2 -2.53 0.76 -10.88
N GLY A 3 -1.59 0.09 -10.18
CA GLY A 3 -1.65 -0.18 -8.75
C GLY A 3 -0.24 -0.24 -8.14
N GLY A 4 -0.13 -0.04 -6.82
CA GLY A 4 1.13 -0.04 -6.08
C GLY A 4 0.96 -0.38 -4.59
N ILE A 5 1.94 -1.07 -4.02
CA ILE A 5 1.96 -1.44 -2.60
C ILE A 5 3.11 -0.70 -1.93
N LEU A 6 2.83 0.17 -0.95
CA LEU A 6 3.88 0.77 -0.12
C LEU A 6 4.06 -0.05 1.13
N VAL A 7 5.27 -0.56 1.31
CA VAL A 7 5.62 -1.43 2.42
C VAL A 7 6.62 -0.71 3.33
N PHE A 8 6.35 -0.72 4.63
CA PHE A 8 7.34 -0.39 5.66
C PHE A 8 7.53 -1.58 6.61
N ASP A 9 8.58 -1.55 7.40
CA ASP A 9 8.88 -2.54 8.43
C ASP A 9 8.38 -2.03 9.79
N VAL A 10 7.50 -2.79 10.46
CA VAL A 10 6.93 -2.38 11.75
C VAL A 10 7.98 -2.23 12.86
N THR A 11 9.17 -2.83 12.69
CA THR A 11 10.29 -2.73 13.61
C THR A 11 11.29 -1.63 13.21
N ASN A 12 10.97 -0.79 12.24
CA ASN A 12 11.86 0.28 11.78
C ASN A 12 11.06 1.57 11.54
N ARG A 13 11.09 2.48 12.51
CA ARG A 13 10.41 3.77 12.46
C ARG A 13 10.77 4.59 11.22
N GLN A 14 12.04 4.60 10.82
CA GLN A 14 12.49 5.39 9.67
C GLN A 14 11.82 4.94 8.37
N SER A 15 11.63 3.61 8.21
CA SER A 15 10.96 3.08 7.02
C SER A 15 9.50 3.54 6.90
N PHE A 16 8.81 3.72 8.03
CA PHE A 16 7.47 4.28 8.03
C PHE A 16 7.48 5.77 7.66
N GLU A 17 8.38 6.55 8.23
CA GLU A 17 8.54 7.97 7.88
C GLU A 17 8.89 8.16 6.39
N ASP A 18 9.70 7.28 5.83
CA ASP A 18 10.06 7.32 4.43
C ASP A 18 8.84 7.00 3.55
N VAL A 19 8.02 6.01 3.90
CA VAL A 19 6.72 5.77 3.23
C VAL A 19 5.83 7.02 3.25
N GLN A 20 5.81 7.77 4.36
CA GLN A 20 5.05 9.03 4.41
C GLN A 20 5.60 10.09 3.43
N LYS A 21 6.92 10.21 3.32
CA LYS A 21 7.57 11.14 2.37
C LYS A 21 7.31 10.73 0.93
N TRP A 22 7.57 9.47 0.58
CA TRP A 22 7.32 8.91 -0.75
C TRP A 22 5.88 9.13 -1.19
N TYR A 23 4.93 8.95 -0.28
CA TYR A 23 3.54 9.23 -0.57
C TYR A 23 3.29 10.71 -0.92
N ASN A 24 3.80 11.65 -0.11
CA ASN A 24 3.64 13.07 -0.38
C ASN A 24 4.26 13.48 -1.74
N GLU A 25 5.35 12.82 -2.15
CA GLU A 25 5.95 13.01 -3.46
C GLU A 25 5.04 12.48 -4.59
N ILE A 26 4.51 11.25 -4.47
CA ILE A 26 3.63 10.64 -5.47
C ILE A 26 2.33 11.47 -5.67
N GLN A 27 1.77 12.00 -4.58
CA GLN A 27 0.62 12.92 -4.62
C GLN A 27 0.86 14.14 -5.51
N GLY A 28 2.09 14.67 -5.50
CA GLY A 28 2.44 15.86 -6.28
C GLY A 28 2.53 15.65 -7.79
N TYR A 29 2.66 14.39 -8.26
CA TYR A 29 2.93 14.08 -9.66
C TYR A 29 1.81 13.32 -10.40
N ALA A 30 1.00 12.46 -9.74
CA ALA A 30 0.18 11.48 -10.48
C ALA A 30 -1.11 10.97 -9.82
N CYS A 31 -1.75 11.73 -8.91
CA CYS A 31 -2.64 11.12 -7.91
C CYS A 31 -4.03 10.61 -8.35
N ASP A 32 -4.52 10.89 -9.56
CA ASP A 32 -5.90 10.46 -9.89
C ASP A 32 -5.99 9.02 -10.45
N LYS A 33 -4.87 8.35 -10.74
CA LYS A 33 -4.88 7.13 -11.57
C LYS A 33 -4.27 5.87 -10.95
N ILE A 34 -3.61 5.95 -9.79
CA ILE A 34 -2.91 4.79 -9.21
C ILE A 34 -3.61 4.33 -7.94
N GLU A 35 -4.03 3.07 -7.91
CA GLU A 35 -4.52 2.44 -6.67
C GLU A 35 -3.38 2.06 -5.73
N MET A 36 -3.50 2.40 -4.46
CA MET A 36 -2.42 2.20 -3.49
C MET A 36 -2.90 1.52 -2.21
N VAL A 37 -2.07 0.64 -1.67
CA VAL A 37 -2.28 -0.03 -0.38
C VAL A 37 -1.02 0.16 0.47
N ILE A 38 -1.21 0.50 1.74
CA ILE A 38 -0.12 0.63 2.72
C ILE A 38 0.01 -0.69 3.49
N VAL A 39 1.24 -1.17 3.68
CA VAL A 39 1.51 -2.44 4.34
C VAL A 39 2.60 -2.28 5.40
N GLY A 40 2.27 -2.62 6.65
CA GLY A 40 3.26 -2.84 7.70
C GLY A 40 3.72 -4.29 7.67
N ASN A 41 4.97 -4.56 7.33
CA ASN A 41 5.53 -5.91 7.24
C ASN A 41 6.34 -6.27 8.49
N LYS A 42 6.64 -7.57 8.65
CA LYS A 42 7.41 -8.17 9.75
C LYS A 42 6.68 -8.19 11.09
N ILE A 43 5.36 -8.34 11.08
CA ILE A 43 4.58 -8.46 12.33
C ILE A 43 4.92 -9.69 13.17
N ASP A 44 5.65 -10.66 12.60
CA ASP A 44 6.24 -11.77 13.36
C ASP A 44 7.28 -11.30 14.41
N LEU A 45 7.71 -10.03 14.35
CA LEU A 45 8.65 -9.41 15.28
C LEU A 45 7.99 -8.40 16.23
N GLU A 46 6.79 -8.72 16.74
CA GLU A 46 5.96 -7.81 17.57
C GLU A 46 6.71 -7.20 18.77
N GLU A 47 7.59 -7.96 19.43
CA GLU A 47 8.39 -7.47 20.57
C GLU A 47 9.33 -6.30 20.20
N ARG A 48 9.64 -6.14 18.91
CA ARG A 48 10.50 -5.08 18.38
C ARG A 48 9.72 -3.99 17.66
N ARG A 49 8.39 -3.96 17.80
CA ARG A 49 7.53 -2.99 17.10
C ARG A 49 7.88 -1.56 17.51
N GLU A 50 8.22 -0.75 16.52
CA GLU A 50 8.46 0.69 16.65
C GLU A 50 7.31 1.53 16.06
N VAL A 51 6.45 0.91 15.24
CA VAL A 51 5.30 1.56 14.60
C VAL A 51 4.01 0.91 15.07
N LYS A 52 3.19 1.68 15.79
CA LYS A 52 1.90 1.20 16.29
C LYS A 52 0.93 1.02 15.13
N THR A 53 0.18 -0.09 15.14
CA THR A 53 -0.88 -0.39 14.15
C THR A 53 -1.85 0.79 13.99
N GLU A 54 -2.29 1.39 15.10
CA GLU A 54 -3.21 2.54 15.07
C GLU A 54 -2.62 3.79 14.43
N GLU A 55 -1.31 4.01 14.55
CA GLU A 55 -0.62 5.14 13.91
C GLU A 55 -0.57 4.95 12.39
N ALA A 56 -0.16 3.77 11.94
CA ALA A 56 -0.10 3.44 10.52
C ALA A 56 -1.50 3.42 9.88
N LYS A 57 -2.49 2.87 10.58
CA LYS A 57 -3.89 2.87 10.14
C LYS A 57 -4.45 4.29 9.99
N LYS A 58 -4.19 5.19 10.95
CA LYS A 58 -4.60 6.60 10.85
C LYS A 58 -3.93 7.30 9.66
N PHE A 59 -2.65 7.01 9.43
CA PHE A 59 -1.94 7.55 8.27
C PHE A 59 -2.60 7.09 6.96
N ALA A 60 -2.89 5.80 6.78
CA ALA A 60 -3.56 5.29 5.58
C ALA A 60 -4.96 5.90 5.41
N GLN A 61 -5.76 5.96 6.48
CA GLN A 61 -7.11 6.54 6.49
C GLN A 61 -7.13 8.02 6.11
N LYS A 62 -6.14 8.80 6.55
CA LYS A 62 -6.02 10.23 6.21
C LYS A 62 -6.00 10.46 4.69
N PHE A 63 -5.51 9.49 3.95
CA PHE A 63 -5.35 9.57 2.50
C PHE A 63 -6.25 8.60 1.72
N GLY A 64 -7.18 7.92 2.40
CA GLY A 64 -8.15 7.04 1.77
C GLY A 64 -7.60 5.69 1.30
N PHE A 65 -6.44 5.26 1.80
CA PHE A 65 -5.87 3.95 1.46
C PHE A 65 -6.22 2.88 2.49
N ASP A 66 -6.19 1.64 2.01
CA ASP A 66 -6.26 0.49 2.90
C ASP A 66 -4.91 0.30 3.59
N TYR A 67 -4.98 -0.26 4.79
CA TYR A 67 -3.82 -0.66 5.56
C TYR A 67 -3.91 -2.13 5.92
N PHE A 68 -2.82 -2.85 5.68
CA PHE A 68 -2.65 -4.23 6.08
C PHE A 68 -1.38 -4.40 6.91
N GLU A 69 -1.40 -5.39 7.79
CA GLU A 69 -0.20 -5.86 8.47
C GLU A 69 0.11 -7.27 8.00
N THR A 70 1.37 -7.52 7.65
CA THR A 70 1.83 -8.77 7.03
C THR A 70 3.08 -9.30 7.70
N SER A 71 3.29 -10.60 7.57
CA SER A 71 4.61 -11.19 7.72
C SER A 71 4.94 -11.98 6.47
N ALA A 72 5.85 -11.45 5.67
CA ALA A 72 6.41 -12.17 4.53
C ALA A 72 7.12 -13.47 4.95
N LYS A 73 7.55 -13.59 6.21
CA LYS A 73 8.22 -14.77 6.76
C LYS A 73 7.24 -15.91 7.06
N THR A 74 6.08 -15.59 7.64
CA THR A 74 5.07 -16.60 7.98
C THR A 74 4.02 -16.79 6.88
N GLY A 75 3.92 -15.85 5.94
CA GLY A 75 2.87 -15.77 4.94
C GLY A 75 1.62 -15.05 5.42
N GLU A 76 1.60 -14.57 6.67
CA GLU A 76 0.41 -13.92 7.24
C GLU A 76 0.01 -12.68 6.46
N ASN A 77 -1.26 -12.64 6.03
CA ASN A 77 -1.94 -11.58 5.27
C ASN A 77 -1.30 -11.20 3.92
N VAL A 78 -0.28 -11.93 3.45
CA VAL A 78 0.37 -11.63 2.16
C VAL A 78 -0.64 -11.76 1.01
N ASP A 79 -1.35 -12.89 0.95
CA ASP A 79 -2.34 -13.14 -0.11
C ASP A 79 -3.48 -12.11 -0.07
N ALA A 80 -3.96 -11.74 1.13
CA ALA A 80 -5.02 -10.76 1.30
C ALA A 80 -4.65 -9.37 0.76
N VAL A 81 -3.38 -8.96 0.87
CA VAL A 81 -2.91 -7.69 0.30
C VAL A 81 -2.99 -7.72 -1.24
N PHE A 82 -2.51 -8.80 -1.85
CA PHE A 82 -2.51 -8.92 -3.31
C PHE A 82 -3.93 -9.08 -3.85
N GLU A 83 -4.79 -9.86 -3.19
CA GLU A 83 -6.20 -10.01 -3.55
C GLU A 83 -6.95 -8.67 -3.44
N SER A 84 -6.73 -7.90 -2.37
CA SER A 84 -7.35 -6.57 -2.21
C SER A 84 -6.95 -5.64 -3.35
N MET A 85 -5.65 -5.56 -3.65
CA MET A 85 -5.14 -4.73 -4.76
C MET A 85 -5.73 -5.17 -6.12
N ALA A 86 -5.71 -6.47 -6.40
CA ALA A 86 -6.25 -7.02 -7.65
C ALA A 86 -7.74 -6.68 -7.80
N ASN A 87 -8.54 -6.88 -6.73
CA ASN A 87 -9.96 -6.57 -6.73
C ASN A 87 -10.25 -5.08 -6.96
N LYS A 88 -9.45 -4.17 -6.37
CA LYS A 88 -9.60 -2.72 -6.59
C LYS A 88 -9.31 -2.32 -8.03
N VAL A 89 -8.21 -2.83 -8.59
CA VAL A 89 -7.84 -2.58 -9.98
C VAL A 89 -8.92 -3.11 -10.93
N LEU A 90 -9.41 -4.34 -10.70
CA LEU A 90 -10.48 -4.93 -11.49
C LEU A 90 -11.80 -4.16 -11.38
N ALA A 91 -12.15 -3.67 -10.19
CA ALA A 91 -13.35 -2.87 -9.99
C ALA A 91 -13.30 -1.56 -10.81
N LYS A 92 -12.12 -0.91 -10.84
CA LYS A 92 -11.89 0.30 -11.64
C LYS A 92 -11.88 0.06 -13.15
N ILE A 93 -11.42 -1.11 -13.59
CA ILE A 93 -11.58 -1.53 -14.98
C ILE A 93 -13.07 -1.74 -15.29
N GLY A 94 -13.81 -2.40 -14.40
CA GLY A 94 -15.25 -2.64 -14.55
C GLY A 94 -16.10 -1.37 -14.55
N SER A 95 -15.69 -0.32 -13.82
CA SER A 95 -16.36 0.99 -13.81
C SER A 95 -15.95 1.89 -14.99
N GLY A 96 -14.94 1.51 -15.77
CA GLY A 96 -14.41 2.30 -16.88
C GLY A 96 -13.48 3.45 -16.46
N GLU A 97 -13.07 3.51 -15.19
CA GLU A 97 -12.08 4.48 -14.69
C GLU A 97 -10.66 4.15 -15.17
N ILE A 98 -10.36 2.87 -15.39
CA ILE A 98 -9.11 2.38 -15.97
C ILE A 98 -9.42 1.69 -17.30
N ASP A 99 -8.79 2.15 -18.38
CA ASP A 99 -8.79 1.46 -19.66
C ASP A 99 -7.58 0.51 -19.73
N PRO A 100 -7.79 -0.83 -19.66
CA PRO A 100 -6.69 -1.79 -19.71
C PRO A 100 -6.04 -1.90 -21.10
N THR A 101 -6.64 -1.28 -22.12
CA THR A 101 -6.13 -1.27 -23.51
C THR A 101 -5.29 -0.04 -23.83
N GLN A 102 -5.27 0.96 -22.95
CA GLN A 102 -4.39 2.11 -23.10
C GLN A 102 -2.94 1.72 -22.79
N GLU A 103 -2.11 1.68 -23.83
CA GLU A 103 -0.64 1.64 -23.73
C GLU A 103 -0.12 2.95 -23.11
N ILE A 104 -0.23 3.12 -21.79
CA ILE A 104 0.46 4.23 -21.09
C ILE A 104 1.24 3.71 -19.90
N TYR A 105 1.83 2.52 -19.96
CA TYR A 105 2.76 2.08 -18.90
C TYR A 105 3.89 1.23 -19.49
N GLY A 106 4.66 1.86 -20.37
CA GLY A 106 5.96 1.36 -20.80
C GLY A 106 6.95 1.34 -19.64
N ILE A 107 7.63 0.21 -19.51
CA ILE A 107 8.88 -0.05 -18.78
C ILE A 107 9.93 1.04 -18.99
#